data_AF-A0A4S4GLD1-F1
#
_entry.id   AF-A0A4S4GLD1-F1
#
_cell.length_a   1.000
_cell.length_b   1.000
_cell.length_c   1.000
_cell.angle_alpha   90.00
_cell.angle_beta   90.00
_cell.angle_gamma   90.00
#
_symmetry.space_group_name_H-M   'P 1'
#
loop_
_entity.id
_entity.type
_entity.pdbx_description
1 polymer ?
#
loop_
_entity_poly.entity_id
_entity_poly.type
_entity_poly.pdbx_seq_one_letter_code
_entity_poly.pdbx_strand_id
1 'polypeptide(L)'
;MGIYWAAIATRGMAGNAHNPMQTLLSSYRSSGANAHTSQHPSPALAIIPGADGICTDGIYWLSLALSNIRFLYMRTILLSLCVAAAMSASAHTLSDRAHNPILPGFHADPEILYSENTGRYYIYSTTDGQPGWGGWYFHVFSSDNLTDWHDDGIMLDVKSEQVPWASGNAWAPAIIERKEGDGYRYYFYYSGHSPEDNRKEIGVAVADSPTGPFVDLGRPIVKDSPAGHGQQIDVDVFRDPASGKYYLYWGNGYMAGAELNDDMTSLKEETITVMTPQGGTLETYAFREAPYVFYRNGIYYFLWSVDDTGSPNYHVAYGTSDSPLGPIKVADPCTILIQRPDKEIYGPAHNSVLNIPGSDEWCIVYHRINKDYIDRDKGPGWHREVCIDRMEFNPDGSIKPVVPTR
;
A
#
# COMPACT_ATOMS: atom_id res chain seq x y z
N MET A 1 29.55 6.36 -57.75
CA MET A 1 29.47 7.21 -58.96
C MET A 1 28.61 8.41 -58.57
N GLY A 2 29.15 9.65 -58.59
CA GLY A 2 28.56 10.82 -57.89
C GLY A 2 28.77 10.77 -56.36
N ILE A 3 29.29 11.75 -55.61
CA ILE A 3 29.66 13.17 -55.80
C ILE A 3 28.48 14.15 -55.94
N TYR A 4 28.21 14.95 -54.90
CA TYR A 4 28.37 16.42 -54.93
C TYR A 4 28.43 17.05 -53.51
N TRP A 5 28.83 18.33 -53.44
CA TRP A 5 29.29 19.10 -52.26
C TRP A 5 28.39 20.31 -51.94
N ALA A 6 28.38 20.75 -50.66
CA ALA A 6 28.50 22.14 -50.15
C ALA A 6 27.98 22.20 -48.68
N ALA A 7 28.64 22.70 -47.63
CA ALA A 7 29.70 23.69 -47.40
C ALA A 7 29.24 25.17 -47.35
N ILE A 8 28.99 25.70 -46.15
CA ILE A 8 29.16 27.12 -45.78
C ILE A 8 29.81 27.20 -44.39
N ALA A 9 30.87 27.99 -44.25
CA ALA A 9 31.48 28.34 -42.96
C ALA A 9 32.26 29.66 -43.06
N THR A 10 32.02 30.58 -42.11
CA THR A 10 32.94 31.60 -41.51
C THR A 10 32.13 32.36 -40.44
N ARG A 11 32.49 32.50 -39.16
CA ARG A 11 33.71 32.94 -38.42
C ARG A 11 33.93 34.47 -38.34
N GLY A 12 34.09 34.95 -37.10
CA GLY A 12 34.55 36.28 -36.68
C GLY A 12 33.88 36.70 -35.35
N MET A 13 34.42 36.35 -34.16
CA MET A 13 35.42 37.12 -33.37
C MET A 13 34.95 38.51 -32.90
N ALA A 14 35.34 39.07 -31.75
CA ALA A 14 35.84 38.60 -30.44
C ALA A 14 36.01 39.86 -29.54
N GLY A 15 35.83 39.79 -28.21
CA GLY A 15 36.09 40.96 -27.35
C GLY A 15 35.91 40.71 -25.84
N ASN A 16 36.98 40.90 -25.06
CA ASN A 16 37.04 40.74 -23.60
C ASN A 16 37.14 42.09 -22.86
N ALA A 17 36.49 42.21 -21.70
CA ALA A 17 36.91 42.96 -20.49
C ALA A 17 35.86 42.70 -19.36
N HIS A 18 36.19 42.09 -18.22
CA HIS A 18 36.68 42.76 -16.99
C HIS A 18 35.84 43.99 -16.58
N ASN A 19 35.17 44.04 -15.42
CA ASN A 19 35.78 44.01 -14.08
C ASN A 19 34.70 43.89 -12.96
N PRO A 20 34.93 43.20 -11.82
CA PRO A 20 34.03 43.24 -10.66
C PRO A 20 34.45 44.26 -9.59
N MET A 21 33.46 44.90 -8.94
CA MET A 21 33.59 45.77 -7.76
C MET A 21 32.35 45.58 -6.87
N GLN A 22 32.38 45.68 -5.54
CA GLN A 22 33.52 45.70 -4.62
C GLN A 22 33.04 45.23 -3.23
N THR A 23 33.87 44.50 -2.51
CA THR A 23 33.59 44.06 -1.13
C THR A 23 33.71 45.23 -0.15
N LEU A 24 32.76 45.37 0.78
CA LEU A 24 32.87 46.31 1.90
C LEU A 24 33.60 45.67 3.09
N LEU A 25 34.48 46.45 3.71
CA LEU A 25 35.50 46.03 4.69
C LEU A 25 35.09 46.31 6.15
N SER A 26 35.97 45.88 7.07
CA SER A 26 35.99 46.10 8.52
C SER A 26 35.02 45.24 9.35
N SER A 27 35.42 44.25 10.15
CA SER A 27 36.52 44.07 11.14
C SER A 27 36.12 44.43 12.58
N TYR A 28 35.87 43.40 13.38
CA TYR A 28 36.11 43.43 14.83
C TYR A 28 36.73 42.10 15.26
N ARG A 29 37.84 42.16 16.01
CA ARG A 29 38.57 41.02 16.57
C ARG A 29 39.16 41.43 17.92
N SER A 30 39.39 40.46 18.80
CA SER A 30 39.86 40.63 20.20
C SER A 30 38.84 41.31 21.12
N SER A 31 38.75 41.03 22.43
CA SER A 31 39.27 39.98 23.33
C SER A 31 38.64 40.26 24.71
N GLY A 32 38.53 39.37 25.69
CA GLY A 32 38.87 37.95 25.83
C GLY A 32 38.35 37.49 27.20
N ALA A 33 38.26 36.18 27.44
CA ALA A 33 37.73 35.64 28.70
C ALA A 33 38.85 35.36 29.73
N ASN A 34 38.51 35.55 31.02
CA ASN A 34 38.93 34.85 32.24
C ASN A 34 38.95 35.85 33.41
N ALA A 35 38.00 35.82 34.36
CA ALA A 35 37.80 34.82 35.41
C ALA A 35 38.83 34.92 36.55
N HIS A 36 38.38 35.36 37.73
CA HIS A 36 38.83 34.87 39.03
C HIS A 36 37.81 35.16 40.14
N THR A 37 37.94 34.45 41.25
CA THR A 37 36.87 34.15 42.22
C THR A 37 37.04 34.83 43.58
N SER A 38 35.89 35.18 44.19
CA SER A 38 35.57 35.16 45.63
C SER A 38 36.51 35.77 46.69
N GLN A 39 35.94 36.60 47.57
CA GLN A 39 35.93 36.34 49.03
C GLN A 39 34.89 37.22 49.77
N HIS A 40 34.25 36.66 50.81
CA HIS A 40 33.35 37.36 51.75
C HIS A 40 34.15 37.99 52.92
N PRO A 41 33.54 38.92 53.68
CA PRO A 41 32.98 38.51 54.99
C PRO A 41 31.58 39.08 55.31
N SER A 42 30.95 38.47 56.32
CA SER A 42 29.59 38.72 56.85
C SER A 42 29.63 39.61 58.12
N PRO A 43 28.58 39.66 58.99
CA PRO A 43 27.17 40.05 58.81
C PRO A 43 26.75 41.18 59.80
N ALA A 44 25.47 41.58 59.79
CA ALA A 44 24.82 42.27 60.91
C ALA A 44 23.46 41.61 61.26
N LEU A 45 23.11 41.60 62.55
CA LEU A 45 22.06 40.78 63.18
C LEU A 45 20.97 41.68 63.80
N ALA A 46 19.69 41.28 63.73
CA ALA A 46 18.60 41.89 64.52
C ALA A 46 17.50 40.86 64.85
N ILE A 47 16.93 40.96 66.06
CA ILE A 47 15.97 40.06 66.73
C ILE A 47 15.24 40.91 67.82
N ILE A 48 14.04 40.68 68.36
CA ILE A 48 13.01 39.60 68.41
C ILE A 48 11.61 40.31 68.40
N PRO A 49 10.43 39.81 68.88
CA PRO A 49 9.89 38.45 69.11
C PRO A 49 8.43 38.18 68.64
N GLY A 50 8.10 36.89 68.44
CA GLY A 50 6.97 36.14 69.04
C GLY A 50 5.49 36.55 68.88
N ALA A 51 4.67 35.60 68.40
CA ALA A 51 3.30 35.34 68.88
C ALA A 51 2.84 33.92 68.46
N ASP A 52 2.10 33.22 69.33
CA ASP A 52 1.63 31.85 69.12
C ASP A 52 0.40 31.77 68.18
N GLY A 53 0.28 30.66 67.43
CA GLY A 53 -0.88 30.42 66.57
C GLY A 53 -0.80 29.15 65.73
N ILE A 54 -1.20 28.00 66.30
CA ILE A 54 -1.37 26.75 65.55
C ILE A 54 -2.64 26.89 64.69
N CYS A 55 -2.47 27.10 63.39
CA CYS A 55 -3.58 27.17 62.43
C CYS A 55 -3.78 25.82 61.74
N THR A 56 -4.82 25.08 62.11
CA THR A 56 -5.14 23.74 61.60
C THR A 56 -5.73 23.72 60.19
N ASP A 57 -6.05 24.89 59.62
CA ASP A 57 -6.86 24.98 58.39
C ASP A 57 -6.07 24.65 57.11
N GLY A 58 -4.74 24.79 57.13
CA GLY A 58 -3.88 24.55 55.96
C GLY A 58 -3.86 23.09 55.46
N ILE A 59 -4.16 22.12 56.34
CA ILE A 59 -4.14 20.69 55.99
C ILE A 59 -5.42 20.26 55.24
N TYR A 60 -6.55 20.91 55.52
CA TYR A 60 -7.82 20.58 54.87
C TYR A 60 -7.83 20.97 53.39
N TRP A 61 -7.30 22.15 53.04
CA TRP A 61 -7.26 22.62 51.65
C TRP A 61 -6.36 21.77 50.74
N LEU A 62 -5.24 21.25 51.25
CA LEU A 62 -4.35 20.40 50.46
C LEU A 62 -4.96 19.02 50.16
N SER A 63 -5.75 18.45 51.09
CA SER A 63 -6.43 17.17 50.85
C SER A 63 -7.59 17.27 49.86
N LEU A 64 -8.32 18.40 49.84
CA LEU A 64 -9.38 18.70 48.87
C LEU A 64 -8.83 18.96 47.45
N ALA A 65 -7.69 19.63 47.32
CA ALA A 65 -7.03 19.82 46.03
C ALA A 65 -6.55 18.48 45.43
N LEU A 66 -5.89 17.64 46.23
CA LEU A 66 -5.36 16.34 45.79
C LEU A 66 -6.46 15.33 45.44
N SER A 67 -7.61 15.36 46.15
CA SER A 67 -8.75 14.50 45.83
C SER A 67 -9.45 14.92 44.54
N ASN A 68 -9.61 16.23 44.28
CA ASN A 68 -10.15 16.71 42.99
C ASN A 68 -9.23 16.36 41.80
N ILE A 69 -7.90 16.47 41.94
CA ILE A 69 -6.95 16.04 40.89
C ILE A 69 -7.05 14.54 40.64
N ARG A 70 -7.16 13.71 41.70
CA ARG A 70 -7.38 12.26 41.57
C ARG A 70 -8.70 11.93 40.89
N PHE A 71 -9.79 12.64 41.20
CA PHE A 71 -11.08 12.47 40.52
C PHE A 71 -11.02 12.85 39.04
N LEU A 72 -10.26 13.90 38.69
CA LEU A 72 -10.09 14.31 37.30
C LEU A 72 -9.25 13.31 36.50
N TYR A 73 -8.13 12.84 37.05
CA TYR A 73 -7.30 11.78 36.45
C TYR A 73 -8.04 10.44 36.33
N MET A 74 -8.80 10.05 37.36
CA MET A 74 -9.56 8.80 37.33
C MET A 74 -10.70 8.88 36.32
N ARG A 75 -11.32 10.07 36.13
CA ARG A 75 -12.29 10.30 35.05
C ARG A 75 -11.67 10.25 33.66
N THR A 76 -10.49 10.83 33.42
CA THR A 76 -9.83 10.71 32.10
C THR A 76 -9.37 9.28 31.83
N ILE A 77 -8.80 8.58 32.81
CA ILE A 77 -8.43 7.16 32.67
C ILE A 77 -9.66 6.29 32.37
N LEU A 78 -10.78 6.48 33.08
CA LEU A 78 -12.03 5.78 32.80
C LEU A 78 -12.61 6.13 31.42
N LEU A 79 -12.55 7.39 31.00
CA LEU A 79 -13.04 7.80 29.67
C LEU A 79 -12.17 7.19 28.55
N SER A 80 -10.84 7.19 28.70
CA SER A 80 -9.91 6.56 27.77
C SER A 80 -10.09 5.03 27.74
N LEU A 81 -10.32 4.37 28.88
CA LEU A 81 -10.65 2.94 28.94
C LEU A 81 -12.00 2.63 28.29
N CYS A 82 -13.02 3.48 28.45
CA CYS A 82 -14.30 3.31 27.79
C CYS A 82 -14.22 3.53 26.26
N VAL A 83 -13.41 4.49 25.79
CA VAL A 83 -13.16 4.68 24.35
C VAL A 83 -12.38 3.50 23.78
N ALA A 84 -11.31 3.05 24.44
CA ALA A 84 -10.55 1.86 24.03
C ALA A 84 -11.44 0.61 23.98
N ALA A 85 -12.25 0.37 25.01
CA ALA A 85 -13.19 -0.75 25.05
C ALA A 85 -14.29 -0.65 23.97
N ALA A 86 -14.76 0.57 23.64
CA ALA A 86 -15.72 0.78 22.55
C ALA A 86 -15.09 0.48 21.18
N MET A 87 -13.83 0.89 20.94
CA MET A 87 -13.13 0.58 19.69
C MET A 87 -12.83 -0.92 19.57
N SER A 88 -12.37 -1.59 20.63
CA SER A 88 -12.19 -3.05 20.64
C SER A 88 -13.52 -3.83 20.49
N ALA A 89 -14.63 -3.30 21.00
CA ALA A 89 -15.95 -3.91 20.83
C ALA A 89 -16.49 -3.78 19.38
N SER A 90 -16.10 -2.72 18.65
CA SER A 90 -16.41 -2.57 17.22
C SER A 90 -15.58 -3.52 16.35
N ALA A 91 -14.29 -3.66 16.63
CA ALA A 91 -13.36 -4.49 15.87
C ALA A 91 -13.77 -5.97 15.83
N HIS A 92 -14.18 -6.53 16.98
CA HIS A 92 -14.66 -7.92 17.09
C HIS A 92 -15.92 -8.26 16.27
N THR A 93 -16.57 -7.30 15.59
CA THR A 93 -17.81 -7.52 14.83
C THR A 93 -17.69 -7.39 13.30
N LEU A 94 -16.51 -7.05 12.76
CA LEU A 94 -16.35 -6.77 11.33
C LEU A 94 -16.51 -8.01 10.42
N SER A 95 -16.07 -9.18 10.87
CA SER A 95 -16.04 -10.40 10.04
C SER A 95 -17.27 -11.29 10.17
N ASP A 96 -18.06 -11.17 11.24
CA ASP A 96 -19.24 -12.03 11.49
C ASP A 96 -20.51 -11.44 10.83
N ARG A 97 -20.34 -10.46 9.93
CA ARG A 97 -21.40 -9.69 9.26
C ARG A 97 -21.22 -9.49 7.76
N ALA A 98 -20.01 -9.68 7.22
CA ALA A 98 -19.82 -9.73 5.77
C ALA A 98 -20.35 -11.09 5.27
N HIS A 99 -21.28 -11.08 4.32
CA HIS A 99 -21.60 -12.26 3.52
C HIS A 99 -20.78 -12.20 2.23
N ASN A 100 -20.27 -13.35 1.78
CA ASN A 100 -19.38 -13.49 0.65
C ASN A 100 -20.13 -14.09 -0.55
N PRO A 101 -20.17 -13.42 -1.72
CA PRO A 101 -19.34 -12.29 -2.12
C PRO A 101 -19.83 -10.93 -1.59
N ILE A 102 -18.88 -10.01 -1.40
CA ILE A 102 -19.12 -8.64 -0.92
C ILE A 102 -19.42 -7.62 -2.02
N LEU A 103 -19.05 -7.92 -3.27
CA LEU A 103 -19.39 -7.11 -4.44
C LEU A 103 -20.49 -7.77 -5.28
N PRO A 104 -21.44 -6.99 -5.85
CA PRO A 104 -22.46 -7.51 -6.75
C PRO A 104 -21.88 -7.83 -8.13
N GLY A 105 -22.46 -8.83 -8.83
CA GLY A 105 -22.05 -9.15 -10.20
C GLY A 105 -20.76 -9.96 -10.29
N PHE A 106 -20.07 -9.86 -11.44
CA PHE A 106 -18.81 -10.57 -11.68
C PHE A 106 -17.65 -9.59 -11.62
N HIS A 107 -16.84 -9.71 -10.57
CA HIS A 107 -15.68 -8.91 -10.31
C HIS A 107 -14.55 -9.81 -9.84
N ALA A 108 -13.33 -9.45 -10.20
CA ALA A 108 -12.17 -10.25 -9.92
C ALA A 108 -10.94 -9.39 -9.67
N ASP A 109 -9.85 -10.07 -9.36
CA ASP A 109 -8.52 -9.49 -9.19
C ASP A 109 -8.55 -8.22 -8.29
N PRO A 110 -9.11 -8.32 -7.06
CA PRO A 110 -9.43 -7.15 -6.24
C PRO A 110 -8.21 -6.57 -5.52
N GLU A 111 -8.01 -5.27 -5.66
CA GLU A 111 -7.14 -4.44 -4.82
C GLU A 111 -7.96 -3.75 -3.73
N ILE A 112 -7.42 -3.64 -2.51
CA ILE A 112 -8.06 -3.01 -1.35
C ILE A 112 -7.21 -1.85 -0.80
N LEU A 113 -7.79 -0.65 -0.77
CA LEU A 113 -7.18 0.54 -0.19
C LEU A 113 -8.00 1.02 1.01
N TYR A 114 -7.33 1.43 2.09
CA TYR A 114 -7.89 2.43 3.01
C TYR A 114 -7.27 3.78 2.71
N SER A 115 -8.11 4.80 2.53
CA SER A 115 -7.66 6.17 2.27
C SER A 115 -7.60 6.99 3.57
N GLU A 116 -6.42 7.48 3.94
CA GLU A 116 -6.24 8.44 5.04
C GLU A 116 -6.90 9.79 4.73
N ASN A 117 -7.10 10.12 3.45
CA ASN A 117 -7.76 11.34 3.00
C ASN A 117 -9.27 11.34 3.30
N THR A 118 -9.96 10.22 3.00
CA THR A 118 -11.43 10.14 3.11
C THR A 118 -11.92 9.38 4.34
N GLY A 119 -11.05 8.57 4.96
CA GLY A 119 -11.41 7.69 6.06
C GLY A 119 -12.23 6.47 5.66
N ARG A 120 -12.23 6.10 4.37
CA ARG A 120 -13.04 5.02 3.78
C ARG A 120 -12.16 3.94 3.15
N TYR A 121 -12.75 2.77 2.98
CA TYR A 121 -12.18 1.65 2.23
C TYR A 121 -12.63 1.70 0.76
N TYR A 122 -11.78 1.24 -0.15
CA TYR A 122 -12.03 1.19 -1.59
C TYR A 122 -11.55 -0.13 -2.19
N ILE A 123 -12.40 -0.80 -2.98
CA ILE A 123 -12.00 -1.93 -3.82
C ILE A 123 -11.94 -1.50 -5.28
N TYR A 124 -10.85 -1.85 -5.93
CA TYR A 124 -10.64 -1.72 -7.37
C TYR A 124 -10.56 -3.13 -7.95
N SER A 125 -11.19 -3.39 -9.09
CA SER A 125 -11.32 -4.77 -9.61
C SER A 125 -11.34 -4.83 -11.12
N THR A 126 -10.85 -5.96 -11.66
CA THR A 126 -11.19 -6.38 -13.03
C THR A 126 -12.70 -6.53 -13.13
N THR A 127 -13.33 -5.82 -14.07
CA THR A 127 -14.73 -6.08 -14.44
C THR A 127 -14.80 -7.39 -15.23
N ASP A 128 -15.39 -8.42 -14.62
CA ASP A 128 -15.38 -9.80 -15.12
C ASP A 128 -16.71 -10.15 -15.84
N GLY A 129 -16.99 -11.43 -16.11
CA GLY A 129 -18.21 -11.86 -16.81
C GLY A 129 -18.16 -11.69 -18.33
N GLN A 130 -16.97 -11.50 -18.91
CA GLN A 130 -16.78 -11.17 -20.34
C GLN A 130 -15.80 -12.10 -21.06
N PRO A 131 -16.14 -12.59 -22.27
CA PRO A 131 -15.27 -13.14 -23.32
C PRO A 131 -13.78 -13.31 -23.07
N GLY A 132 -13.31 -14.29 -22.27
CA GLY A 132 -11.88 -14.48 -22.05
C GLY A 132 -11.20 -13.26 -21.42
N TRP A 133 -11.75 -12.81 -20.29
CA TRP A 133 -11.35 -11.60 -19.57
C TRP A 133 -11.45 -10.35 -20.46
N GLY A 134 -12.54 -10.26 -21.22
CA GLY A 134 -12.74 -9.23 -22.25
C GLY A 134 -12.97 -7.80 -21.74
N GLY A 135 -13.05 -7.60 -20.42
CA GLY A 135 -13.29 -6.31 -19.76
C GLY A 135 -12.31 -5.21 -20.18
N TRP A 136 -12.78 -3.96 -20.17
CA TRP A 136 -12.03 -2.81 -20.68
C TRP A 136 -12.14 -1.56 -19.81
N TYR A 137 -12.69 -1.68 -18.61
CA TYR A 137 -12.78 -0.59 -17.64
C TYR A 137 -12.68 -1.13 -16.21
N PHE A 138 -12.22 -0.26 -15.31
CA PHE A 138 -12.15 -0.52 -13.88
C PHE A 138 -13.29 0.19 -13.15
N HIS A 139 -14.01 -0.56 -12.31
CA HIS A 139 -14.89 -0.01 -11.29
C HIS A 139 -14.13 0.24 -9.99
N VAL A 140 -14.58 1.24 -9.25
CA VAL A 140 -14.22 1.46 -7.84
C VAL A 140 -15.46 1.35 -6.97
N PHE A 141 -15.34 0.62 -5.87
CA PHE A 141 -16.38 0.47 -4.86
C PHE A 141 -15.89 1.04 -3.53
N SER A 142 -16.69 1.82 -2.81
CA SER A 142 -16.31 2.32 -1.47
C SER A 142 -17.17 1.78 -0.33
N SER A 143 -16.57 1.68 0.86
CA SER A 143 -17.23 1.23 2.08
C SER A 143 -16.74 2.00 3.31
N ASP A 144 -17.63 2.21 4.28
CA ASP A 144 -17.29 2.72 5.62
C ASP A 144 -16.94 1.61 6.61
N ASN A 145 -17.27 0.35 6.29
CA ASN A 145 -17.34 -0.74 7.27
C ASN A 145 -16.90 -2.13 6.76
N LEU A 146 -16.43 -2.23 5.51
CA LEU A 146 -16.04 -3.46 4.80
C LEU A 146 -17.18 -4.47 4.51
N THR A 147 -18.41 -4.18 4.95
CA THR A 147 -19.58 -5.04 4.72
C THR A 147 -20.50 -4.48 3.65
N ASP A 148 -20.77 -3.18 3.69
CA ASP A 148 -21.68 -2.48 2.77
C ASP A 148 -20.84 -1.71 1.74
N TRP A 149 -20.93 -2.13 0.47
CA TRP A 149 -20.16 -1.56 -0.64
C TRP A 149 -21.05 -0.74 -1.58
N HIS A 150 -20.65 0.50 -1.84
CA HIS A 150 -21.24 1.38 -2.85
C HIS A 150 -20.44 1.29 -4.14
N ASP A 151 -21.10 1.09 -5.28
CA ASP A 151 -20.47 1.24 -6.61
C ASP A 151 -20.34 2.73 -6.94
N ASP A 152 -19.13 3.27 -6.82
CA ASP A 152 -18.79 4.64 -7.20
C ASP A 152 -18.59 4.79 -8.72
N GLY A 153 -18.67 3.67 -9.47
CA GLY A 153 -18.75 3.62 -10.92
C GLY A 153 -17.42 3.40 -11.64
N ILE A 154 -17.44 3.59 -12.96
CA ILE A 154 -16.27 3.47 -13.84
C ILE A 154 -15.34 4.65 -13.62
N MET A 155 -14.09 4.38 -13.22
CA MET A 155 -13.08 5.41 -13.00
C MET A 155 -12.02 5.51 -14.10
N LEU A 156 -11.84 4.45 -14.90
CA LEU A 156 -10.90 4.39 -16.03
C LEU A 156 -11.40 3.40 -17.10
N ASP A 157 -11.59 3.88 -18.34
CA ASP A 157 -11.88 3.06 -19.53
C ASP A 157 -10.63 2.99 -20.43
N VAL A 158 -10.03 1.80 -20.53
CA VAL A 158 -8.78 1.54 -21.27
C VAL A 158 -8.97 1.34 -22.78
N LYS A 159 -10.21 1.44 -23.28
CA LYS A 159 -10.53 1.55 -24.73
C LYS A 159 -10.83 2.98 -25.17
N SER A 160 -10.94 3.91 -24.22
CA SER A 160 -11.20 5.32 -24.49
C SER A 160 -9.91 6.12 -24.66
N GLU A 161 -10.06 7.39 -25.07
CA GLU A 161 -8.96 8.37 -25.10
C GLU A 161 -8.30 8.61 -23.73
N GLN A 162 -8.84 8.07 -22.62
CA GLN A 162 -8.16 8.08 -21.31
C GLN A 162 -6.85 7.28 -21.31
N VAL A 163 -6.73 6.24 -22.14
CA VAL A 163 -5.55 5.35 -22.20
C VAL A 163 -5.15 5.13 -23.66
N PRO A 164 -4.43 6.08 -24.30
CA PRO A 164 -4.23 6.09 -25.75
C PRO A 164 -3.33 4.97 -26.30
N TRP A 165 -2.66 4.20 -25.42
CA TRP A 165 -1.78 3.09 -25.78
C TRP A 165 -2.44 1.71 -25.63
N ALA A 166 -3.63 1.62 -25.02
CA ALA A 166 -4.32 0.35 -24.74
C ALA A 166 -5.55 0.15 -25.65
N SER A 167 -6.04 -1.09 -25.71
CA SER A 167 -7.15 -1.51 -26.57
C SER A 167 -8.21 -2.37 -25.87
N GLY A 168 -8.11 -2.51 -24.54
CA GLY A 168 -8.94 -3.39 -23.71
C GLY A 168 -8.10 -4.29 -22.81
N ASN A 169 -8.74 -5.32 -22.25
CA ASN A 169 -8.17 -6.19 -21.21
C ASN A 169 -7.65 -5.39 -20.02
N ALA A 170 -8.53 -4.60 -19.40
CA ALA A 170 -8.28 -3.87 -18.17
C ALA A 170 -8.23 -4.88 -17.01
N TRP A 171 -7.03 -5.29 -16.61
CA TRP A 171 -6.84 -6.40 -15.66
C TRP A 171 -5.97 -6.02 -14.46
N ALA A 172 -6.33 -6.61 -13.31
CA ALA A 172 -5.50 -6.76 -12.12
C ALA A 172 -4.77 -5.48 -11.72
N PRO A 173 -5.50 -4.50 -11.17
CA PRO A 173 -4.91 -3.24 -10.75
C PRO A 173 -4.30 -3.34 -9.34
N ALA A 174 -3.44 -2.38 -9.01
CA ALA A 174 -3.07 -2.04 -7.65
C ALA A 174 -3.03 -0.52 -7.48
N ILE A 175 -3.13 -0.03 -6.24
CA ILE A 175 -3.19 1.40 -5.98
C ILE A 175 -2.42 1.78 -4.71
N ILE A 176 -1.78 2.95 -4.73
CA ILE A 176 -1.25 3.53 -3.50
C ILE A 176 -1.62 4.99 -3.33
N GLU A 177 -2.07 5.32 -2.12
CA GLU A 177 -2.23 6.69 -1.64
C GLU A 177 -0.88 7.21 -1.15
N ARG A 178 -0.48 8.38 -1.65
CA ARG A 178 0.72 9.11 -1.22
C ARG A 178 0.32 10.49 -0.74
N LYS A 179 0.75 10.85 0.46
CA LYS A 179 0.63 12.23 0.95
C LYS A 179 1.64 13.13 0.23
N GLU A 180 1.15 14.17 -0.44
CA GLU A 180 1.95 15.14 -1.20
C GLU A 180 1.58 16.56 -0.79
N GLY A 181 2.52 17.27 -0.15
CA GLY A 181 2.26 18.57 0.46
C GLY A 181 1.17 18.48 1.54
N ASP A 182 0.15 19.32 1.40
CA ASP A 182 -1.01 19.36 2.30
C ASP A 182 -2.15 18.39 1.87
N GLY A 183 -1.99 17.68 0.76
CA GLY A 183 -3.01 16.80 0.18
C GLY A 183 -2.54 15.35 -0.03
N TYR A 184 -3.32 14.60 -0.79
CA TYR A 184 -3.03 13.22 -1.18
C TYR A 184 -3.16 13.05 -2.69
N ARG A 185 -2.37 12.12 -3.22
CA ARG A 185 -2.36 11.71 -4.62
C ARG A 185 -2.39 10.20 -4.71
N TYR A 186 -3.12 9.68 -5.69
CA TYR A 186 -3.38 8.26 -5.88
C TYR A 186 -2.70 7.81 -7.15
N TYR A 187 -1.90 6.76 -7.04
CA TYR A 187 -1.20 6.15 -8.17
C TYR A 187 -1.82 4.78 -8.40
N PHE A 188 -2.56 4.67 -9.51
CA PHE A 188 -3.28 3.48 -9.91
C PHE A 188 -2.51 2.77 -11.03
N TYR A 189 -1.94 1.62 -10.71
CA TYR A 189 -1.20 0.77 -11.63
C TYR A 189 -2.13 -0.31 -12.15
N TYR A 190 -2.01 -0.65 -13.43
CA TYR A 190 -2.90 -1.61 -14.07
C TYR A 190 -2.25 -2.21 -15.30
N SER A 191 -2.74 -3.37 -15.74
CA SER A 191 -2.34 -3.95 -17.03
C SER A 191 -3.41 -3.76 -18.11
N GLY A 192 -2.94 -3.58 -19.35
CA GLY A 192 -3.78 -3.34 -20.53
C GLY A 192 -3.19 -3.97 -21.78
N HIS A 193 -4.02 -4.23 -22.80
CA HIS A 193 -3.55 -4.77 -24.08
C HIS A 193 -3.02 -3.67 -25.00
N SER A 194 -1.70 -3.65 -25.16
CA SER A 194 -1.00 -2.83 -26.16
C SER A 194 -1.12 -3.45 -27.55
N PRO A 195 -1.78 -2.78 -28.52
CA PRO A 195 -1.87 -3.26 -29.89
C PRO A 195 -0.61 -2.98 -30.71
N GLU A 196 0.27 -2.08 -30.26
CA GLU A 196 1.56 -1.77 -30.89
C GLU A 196 2.50 -3.00 -30.82
N ASP A 197 2.71 -3.52 -29.61
CA ASP A 197 3.58 -4.68 -29.37
C ASP A 197 2.81 -6.00 -29.26
N ASN A 198 1.48 -5.98 -29.44
CA ASN A 198 0.57 -7.13 -29.38
C ASN A 198 0.73 -7.98 -28.10
N ARG A 199 0.85 -7.32 -26.95
CA ARG A 199 1.06 -7.95 -25.63
C ARG A 199 0.28 -7.24 -24.52
N LYS A 200 0.45 -7.69 -23.29
CA LYS A 200 -0.01 -6.99 -22.09
C LYS A 200 1.15 -6.15 -21.56
N GLU A 201 0.87 -4.91 -21.18
CA GLU A 201 1.84 -3.95 -20.66
C GLU A 201 1.23 -3.24 -19.46
N ILE A 202 2.06 -2.75 -18.53
CA ILE A 202 1.61 -2.12 -17.29
C ILE A 202 1.67 -0.61 -17.45
N GLY A 203 0.57 0.08 -17.17
CA GLY A 203 0.47 1.54 -17.12
C GLY A 203 0.33 2.08 -15.70
N VAL A 204 0.22 3.40 -15.62
CA VAL A 204 -0.08 4.12 -14.36
C VAL A 204 -0.94 5.34 -14.67
N ALA A 205 -2.02 5.47 -13.91
CA ALA A 205 -2.89 6.65 -13.93
C ALA A 205 -2.89 7.33 -12.57
N VAL A 206 -3.05 8.66 -12.57
CA VAL A 206 -2.89 9.50 -11.38
C VAL A 206 -4.17 10.30 -11.11
N ALA A 207 -4.57 10.39 -9.84
CA ALA A 207 -5.72 11.19 -9.39
C ALA A 207 -5.44 11.92 -8.07
N ASP A 208 -6.29 12.88 -7.74
CA ASP A 208 -6.31 13.62 -6.45
C ASP A 208 -7.43 13.14 -5.50
N SER A 209 -8.13 12.05 -5.89
CA SER A 209 -9.22 11.40 -5.17
C SER A 209 -9.17 9.89 -5.43
N PRO A 210 -9.53 9.02 -4.46
CA PRO A 210 -9.52 7.57 -4.66
C PRO A 210 -10.54 7.11 -5.71
N THR A 211 -11.56 7.92 -6.01
CA THR A 211 -12.56 7.64 -7.07
C THR A 211 -12.26 8.35 -8.39
N GLY A 212 -11.08 8.97 -8.53
CA GLY A 212 -10.70 9.71 -9.72
C GLY A 212 -11.27 11.14 -9.80
N PRO A 213 -11.28 11.77 -10.99
CA PRO A 213 -10.90 11.18 -12.28
C PRO A 213 -9.41 10.85 -12.35
N PHE A 214 -9.10 9.68 -12.90
CA PHE A 214 -7.73 9.24 -13.15
C PHE A 214 -7.24 9.71 -14.54
N VAL A 215 -5.97 10.13 -14.60
CA VAL A 215 -5.29 10.56 -15.83
C VAL A 215 -4.09 9.65 -16.07
N ASP A 216 -4.10 8.90 -17.17
CA ASP A 216 -3.00 8.01 -17.57
C ASP A 216 -1.73 8.79 -17.94
N LEU A 217 -0.57 8.13 -17.79
CA LEU A 217 0.73 8.65 -18.20
C LEU A 217 0.88 8.82 -19.74
N GLY A 218 -0.05 8.27 -20.52
CA GLY A 218 -0.07 8.28 -21.98
C GLY A 218 0.83 7.21 -22.62
N ARG A 219 1.44 6.34 -21.81
CA ARG A 219 2.33 5.24 -22.21
C ARG A 219 2.46 4.21 -21.07
N PRO A 220 2.76 2.94 -21.36
CA PRO A 220 3.13 1.95 -20.34
C PRO A 220 4.46 2.31 -19.67
N ILE A 221 4.62 1.83 -18.43
CA ILE A 221 5.83 1.90 -17.61
C ILE A 221 6.60 0.57 -17.54
N VAL A 222 5.94 -0.57 -17.85
CA VAL A 222 6.62 -1.87 -18.03
C VAL A 222 6.11 -2.52 -19.32
N LYS A 223 7.03 -2.74 -20.27
CA LYS A 223 6.75 -3.36 -21.58
C LYS A 223 7.35 -4.76 -21.75
N ASP A 224 8.49 -5.03 -21.12
CA ASP A 224 9.28 -6.24 -21.36
C ASP A 224 9.40 -7.12 -20.11
N SER A 225 9.58 -8.44 -20.32
CA SER A 225 9.84 -9.38 -19.23
C SER A 225 11.32 -9.34 -18.82
N PRO A 226 11.66 -9.04 -17.56
CA PRO A 226 13.03 -9.19 -17.08
C PRO A 226 13.48 -10.67 -17.01
N ALA A 227 12.54 -11.62 -17.05
CA ALA A 227 12.81 -13.05 -17.12
C ALA A 227 12.92 -13.59 -18.57
N GLY A 228 12.63 -12.77 -19.58
CA GLY A 228 12.59 -13.17 -20.99
C GLY A 228 11.43 -14.12 -21.38
N HIS A 229 10.49 -14.36 -20.48
CA HIS A 229 9.29 -15.18 -20.66
C HIS A 229 8.17 -14.70 -19.73
N GLY A 230 6.96 -15.26 -19.85
CA GLY A 230 5.80 -14.81 -19.07
C GLY A 230 5.24 -13.47 -19.54
N GLN A 231 4.35 -12.87 -18.74
CA GLN A 231 3.59 -11.66 -19.12
C GLN A 231 3.72 -10.52 -18.12
N GLN A 232 3.58 -9.28 -18.61
CA GLN A 232 3.62 -8.04 -17.83
C GLN A 232 2.19 -7.70 -17.40
N ILE A 233 1.69 -8.46 -16.42
CA ILE A 233 0.37 -8.31 -15.80
C ILE A 233 0.51 -8.41 -14.28
N ASP A 234 -0.61 -8.29 -13.57
CA ASP A 234 -0.73 -8.49 -12.12
C ASP A 234 0.27 -7.64 -11.36
N VAL A 235 0.12 -6.32 -11.49
CA VAL A 235 0.96 -5.34 -10.81
C VAL A 235 0.47 -5.14 -9.38
N ASP A 236 1.40 -5.10 -8.45
CA ASP A 236 1.22 -4.71 -7.05
C ASP A 236 2.13 -3.51 -6.73
N VAL A 237 1.72 -2.67 -5.79
CA VAL A 237 2.50 -1.50 -5.33
C VAL A 237 2.57 -1.44 -3.81
N PHE A 238 3.79 -1.41 -3.29
CA PHE A 238 4.04 -1.39 -1.85
C PHE A 238 5.02 -0.28 -1.47
N ARG A 239 4.71 0.39 -0.36
CA ARG A 239 5.59 1.35 0.30
C ARG A 239 6.28 0.69 1.47
N ASP A 240 7.59 0.60 1.41
CA ASP A 240 8.40 0.10 2.52
C ASP A 240 8.35 1.10 3.71
N PRO A 241 7.80 0.71 4.87
CA PRO A 241 7.77 1.58 6.04
C PRO A 241 9.14 1.75 6.71
N ALA A 242 10.13 0.90 6.42
CA ALA A 242 11.48 0.98 7.00
C ALA A 242 12.34 2.04 6.31
N SER A 243 12.32 2.13 4.97
CA SER A 243 13.07 3.12 4.19
C SER A 243 12.23 4.29 3.66
N GLY A 244 10.90 4.15 3.61
CA GLY A 244 9.98 5.11 2.99
C GLY A 244 9.93 5.03 1.45
N LYS A 245 10.68 4.10 0.83
CA LYS A 245 10.70 3.87 -0.62
C LYS A 245 9.44 3.15 -1.10
N TYR A 246 9.20 3.23 -2.41
CA TYR A 246 8.08 2.58 -3.08
C TYR A 246 8.62 1.54 -4.06
N TYR A 247 7.89 0.44 -4.22
CA TYR A 247 8.24 -0.69 -5.05
C TYR A 247 7.04 -1.13 -5.87
N LEU A 248 7.26 -1.52 -7.13
CA LEU A 248 6.29 -2.32 -7.90
C LEU A 248 6.74 -3.77 -7.92
N TYR A 249 5.76 -4.67 -7.89
CA TYR A 249 5.91 -6.11 -8.15
C TYR A 249 4.98 -6.51 -9.29
N TRP A 250 5.39 -7.46 -10.12
CA TRP A 250 4.54 -7.90 -11.22
C TRP A 250 4.93 -9.27 -11.79
N GLY A 251 3.99 -9.86 -12.53
CA GLY A 251 4.27 -10.87 -13.54
C GLY A 251 3.41 -12.13 -13.43
N ASN A 252 3.14 -12.73 -14.60
CA ASN A 252 2.66 -14.10 -14.74
C ASN A 252 3.78 -14.96 -15.34
N GLY A 253 4.01 -16.15 -14.76
CA GLY A 253 5.14 -17.04 -15.07
C GLY A 253 6.46 -16.65 -14.40
N TYR A 254 6.58 -15.42 -13.92
CA TYR A 254 7.69 -14.93 -13.09
C TYR A 254 7.17 -13.90 -12.09
N MET A 255 7.84 -13.73 -10.95
CA MET A 255 7.68 -12.57 -10.07
C MET A 255 8.92 -11.68 -10.23
N ALA A 256 8.70 -10.43 -10.62
CA ALA A 256 9.72 -9.38 -10.56
C ALA A 256 9.32 -8.31 -9.55
N GLY A 257 10.31 -7.57 -9.05
CA GLY A 257 10.10 -6.37 -8.26
C GLY A 257 11.17 -5.31 -8.56
N ALA A 258 10.82 -4.04 -8.43
CA ALA A 258 11.72 -2.91 -8.68
C ALA A 258 11.34 -1.70 -7.84
N GLU A 259 12.33 -0.87 -7.49
CA GLU A 259 12.11 0.41 -6.81
C GLU A 259 11.53 1.44 -7.79
N LEU A 260 10.52 2.20 -7.37
CA LEU A 260 10.00 3.34 -8.11
C LEU A 260 10.92 4.57 -7.96
N ASN A 261 10.91 5.44 -8.96
CA ASN A 261 11.40 6.80 -8.81
C ASN A 261 10.44 7.64 -7.96
N ASP A 262 10.93 8.77 -7.46
CA ASP A 262 10.15 9.67 -6.60
C ASP A 262 8.92 10.29 -7.32
N ASP A 263 8.86 10.17 -8.65
CA ASP A 263 7.74 10.56 -9.51
C ASP A 263 6.57 9.56 -9.51
N MET A 264 6.76 8.37 -8.90
CA MET A 264 5.82 7.25 -8.85
C MET A 264 5.32 6.75 -10.23
N THR A 265 5.94 7.21 -11.31
CA THR A 265 5.51 6.99 -12.70
C THR A 265 6.64 6.48 -13.60
N SER A 266 7.80 6.15 -13.01
CA SER A 266 8.89 5.42 -13.66
C SER A 266 9.63 4.50 -12.67
N LEU A 267 10.20 3.40 -13.19
CA LEU A 267 11.04 2.48 -12.41
C LEU A 267 12.50 2.92 -12.38
N LYS A 268 13.22 2.52 -11.31
CA LYS A 268 14.68 2.47 -11.29
C LYS A 268 15.12 1.15 -11.89
N GLU A 269 15.33 1.13 -13.21
CA GLU A 269 15.60 -0.08 -13.99
C GLU A 269 16.77 -0.93 -13.43
N GLU A 270 17.78 -0.29 -12.86
CA GLU A 270 18.93 -0.95 -12.24
C GLU A 270 18.60 -1.75 -10.96
N THR A 271 17.39 -1.60 -10.42
CA THR A 271 16.89 -2.32 -9.25
C THR A 271 15.99 -3.52 -9.60
N ILE A 272 15.64 -3.70 -10.88
CA ILE A 272 14.74 -4.79 -11.32
C ILE A 272 15.34 -6.14 -10.93
N THR A 273 14.63 -6.85 -10.07
CA THR A 273 15.03 -8.13 -9.48
C THR A 273 13.97 -9.19 -9.80
N VAL A 274 14.37 -10.26 -10.47
CA VAL A 274 13.51 -11.46 -10.63
C VAL A 274 13.63 -12.30 -9.36
N MET A 275 12.52 -12.50 -8.66
CA MET A 275 12.44 -13.13 -7.34
C MET A 275 11.45 -14.31 -7.28
N THR A 276 11.02 -14.83 -8.44
CA THR A 276 10.11 -15.98 -8.57
C THR A 276 10.49 -17.12 -7.61
N PRO A 277 9.60 -17.51 -6.68
CA PRO A 277 9.80 -18.67 -5.82
C PRO A 277 10.13 -19.94 -6.62
N GLN A 278 11.22 -20.61 -6.26
CA GLN A 278 11.74 -21.75 -7.02
C GLN A 278 11.19 -23.08 -6.50
N GLY A 279 10.73 -23.94 -7.41
CA GLY A 279 10.17 -25.25 -7.08
C GLY A 279 8.66 -25.23 -6.85
N GLY A 280 8.19 -26.06 -5.93
CA GLY A 280 6.76 -26.28 -5.69
C GLY A 280 6.08 -27.10 -6.78
N THR A 281 4.79 -27.34 -6.57
CA THR A 281 3.86 -28.01 -7.49
C THR A 281 2.51 -27.28 -7.49
N LEU A 282 1.57 -27.69 -8.35
CA LEU A 282 0.21 -27.12 -8.38
C LEU A 282 -0.60 -27.41 -7.11
N GLU A 283 -0.15 -28.32 -6.25
CA GLU A 283 -0.76 -28.66 -4.96
C GLU A 283 -0.08 -27.93 -3.77
N THR A 284 0.89 -27.05 -4.02
CA THR A 284 1.70 -26.43 -2.94
C THR A 284 1.96 -24.94 -3.13
N TYR A 285 2.93 -24.57 -3.98
CA TYR A 285 3.39 -23.18 -4.10
C TYR A 285 3.97 -22.80 -5.47
N ALA A 286 3.83 -23.63 -6.52
CA ALA A 286 4.38 -23.31 -7.84
C ALA A 286 3.81 -21.98 -8.37
N PHE A 287 4.66 -20.96 -8.45
CA PHE A 287 4.24 -19.60 -8.79
C PHE A 287 3.50 -19.55 -10.13
N ARG A 288 2.30 -18.95 -10.14
CA ARG A 288 1.60 -18.55 -11.36
C ARG A 288 1.73 -17.05 -11.62
N GLU A 289 1.15 -16.25 -10.73
CA GLU A 289 0.82 -14.83 -10.95
C GLU A 289 0.39 -14.15 -9.64
N ALA A 290 -0.22 -12.96 -9.73
CA ALA A 290 -0.80 -12.21 -8.61
C ALA A 290 0.13 -12.02 -7.39
N PRO A 291 1.33 -11.43 -7.55
CA PRO A 291 2.14 -11.03 -6.41
C PRO A 291 1.38 -10.04 -5.52
N TYR A 292 1.50 -10.17 -4.20
CA TYR A 292 1.05 -9.13 -3.26
C TYR A 292 2.02 -9.01 -2.09
N VAL A 293 2.46 -7.79 -1.78
CA VAL A 293 3.51 -7.52 -0.79
C VAL A 293 3.02 -6.61 0.33
N PHE A 294 3.17 -7.08 1.57
CA PHE A 294 2.92 -6.26 2.76
C PHE A 294 4.01 -6.45 3.82
N TYR A 295 4.08 -5.53 4.77
CA TYR A 295 5.06 -5.56 5.85
C TYR A 295 4.39 -5.61 7.22
N ARG A 296 4.87 -6.49 8.09
CA ARG A 296 4.39 -6.59 9.47
C ARG A 296 5.53 -7.00 10.42
N ASN A 297 5.74 -6.22 11.47
CA ASN A 297 6.65 -6.53 12.59
C ASN A 297 8.10 -6.91 12.18
N GLY A 298 8.67 -6.22 11.19
CA GLY A 298 10.04 -6.46 10.72
C GLY A 298 10.16 -7.37 9.51
N ILE A 299 9.07 -7.98 9.07
CA ILE A 299 9.04 -9.02 8.03
C ILE A 299 8.27 -8.51 6.81
N TYR A 300 8.83 -8.72 5.62
CA TYR A 300 8.14 -8.55 4.35
C TYR A 300 7.48 -9.88 3.98
N TYR A 301 6.20 -9.86 3.67
CA TYR A 301 5.41 -11.02 3.26
C TYR A 301 5.11 -10.90 1.77
N PHE A 302 5.35 -11.97 1.04
CA PHE A 302 5.09 -12.08 -0.40
C PHE A 302 4.06 -13.17 -0.60
N LEU A 303 2.87 -12.81 -1.05
CA LEU A 303 1.79 -13.72 -1.42
C LEU A 303 1.79 -13.88 -2.94
N TRP A 304 1.29 -15.02 -3.42
CA TRP A 304 1.07 -15.25 -4.85
C TRP A 304 0.00 -16.31 -5.11
N SER A 305 -0.59 -16.25 -6.31
CA SER A 305 -1.51 -17.28 -6.81
C SER A 305 -0.76 -18.48 -7.38
N VAL A 306 -1.35 -19.66 -7.18
CA VAL A 306 -0.95 -20.96 -7.72
C VAL A 306 -2.10 -21.53 -8.56
N ASP A 307 -1.76 -22.26 -9.62
CA ASP A 307 -2.70 -22.80 -10.62
C ASP A 307 -3.44 -21.73 -11.46
N ASP A 308 -4.40 -22.13 -12.29
CA ASP A 308 -5.19 -21.27 -13.19
C ASP A 308 -6.46 -20.70 -12.55
N THR A 309 -6.83 -19.45 -12.82
CA THR A 309 -8.03 -18.81 -12.24
C THR A 309 -9.36 -19.50 -12.62
N GLY A 310 -9.39 -20.29 -13.70
CA GLY A 310 -10.51 -21.18 -14.04
C GLY A 310 -10.47 -22.57 -13.37
N SER A 311 -9.43 -22.87 -12.59
CA SER A 311 -9.27 -24.10 -11.82
C SER A 311 -9.91 -23.94 -10.43
N PRO A 312 -10.69 -24.91 -9.93
CA PRO A 312 -11.11 -24.94 -8.52
C PRO A 312 -9.92 -24.94 -7.55
N ASN A 313 -8.73 -25.34 -8.02
CA ASN A 313 -7.48 -25.39 -7.27
C ASN A 313 -6.69 -24.07 -7.29
N TYR A 314 -7.19 -23.00 -7.91
CA TYR A 314 -6.60 -21.66 -7.77
C TYR A 314 -6.53 -21.28 -6.28
N HIS A 315 -5.33 -20.99 -5.78
CA HIS A 315 -5.10 -20.83 -4.34
C HIS A 315 -3.91 -19.91 -4.03
N VAL A 316 -3.87 -19.37 -2.81
CA VAL A 316 -2.80 -18.46 -2.35
C VAL A 316 -1.73 -19.22 -1.58
N ALA A 317 -0.48 -19.04 -1.99
CA ALA A 317 0.72 -19.41 -1.23
C ALA A 317 1.49 -18.16 -0.78
N TYR A 318 2.37 -18.31 0.23
CA TYR A 318 3.24 -17.22 0.67
C TYR A 318 4.67 -17.63 1.04
N GLY A 319 5.51 -16.60 1.10
CA GLY A 319 6.85 -16.63 1.67
C GLY A 319 7.18 -15.30 2.34
N THR A 320 8.37 -15.22 2.92
CA THR A 320 8.83 -14.04 3.65
C THR A 320 10.25 -13.63 3.24
N SER A 321 10.61 -12.38 3.50
CA SER A 321 11.99 -11.90 3.39
C SER A 321 12.29 -10.82 4.43
N ASP A 322 13.58 -10.54 4.62
CA ASP A 322 14.11 -9.43 5.41
C ASP A 322 14.34 -8.16 4.53
N SER A 323 13.93 -8.20 3.25
CA SER A 323 14.14 -7.16 2.24
C SER A 323 12.94 -7.07 1.29
N PRO A 324 12.56 -5.88 0.81
CA PRO A 324 11.48 -5.71 -0.16
C PRO A 324 11.81 -6.32 -1.53
N LEU A 325 13.07 -6.57 -1.87
CA LEU A 325 13.48 -7.21 -3.14
C LEU A 325 13.97 -8.65 -2.94
N GLY A 326 13.55 -9.30 -1.86
CA GLY A 326 13.90 -10.69 -1.58
C GLY A 326 15.36 -10.91 -1.14
N PRO A 327 15.87 -12.16 -1.23
CA PRO A 327 15.22 -13.35 -1.76
C PRO A 327 14.03 -13.82 -0.91
N ILE A 328 13.03 -14.42 -1.54
CA ILE A 328 11.83 -14.93 -0.85
C ILE A 328 12.12 -16.33 -0.28
N LYS A 329 11.94 -16.49 1.03
CA LYS A 329 11.90 -17.78 1.71
C LYS A 329 10.44 -18.25 1.77
N VAL A 330 10.10 -19.26 0.96
CA VAL A 330 8.78 -19.91 0.99
C VAL A 330 8.51 -20.44 2.41
N ALA A 331 7.28 -20.26 2.90
CA ALA A 331 6.87 -20.71 4.22
C ALA A 331 6.58 -22.23 4.26
N ASP A 332 6.53 -22.80 5.46
CA ASP A 332 6.07 -24.17 5.70
C ASP A 332 5.15 -24.20 6.94
N PRO A 333 3.82 -24.41 6.78
CA PRO A 333 3.10 -24.56 5.51
C PRO A 333 3.06 -23.25 4.69
N CYS A 334 3.03 -23.37 3.36
CA CYS A 334 3.00 -22.25 2.41
C CYS A 334 1.58 -21.85 1.97
N THR A 335 0.65 -22.77 1.85
CA THR A 335 -0.72 -22.50 1.38
C THR A 335 -1.57 -21.86 2.48
N ILE A 336 -2.09 -20.66 2.25
CA ILE A 336 -2.87 -19.90 3.25
C ILE A 336 -4.35 -19.76 2.92
N LEU A 337 -4.75 -19.86 1.65
CA LEU A 337 -6.15 -19.78 1.23
C LEU A 337 -6.36 -20.75 0.06
N ILE A 338 -7.31 -21.68 0.20
CA ILE A 338 -7.60 -22.72 -0.80
C ILE A 338 -9.10 -23.10 -0.77
N GLN A 339 -9.57 -23.73 -1.84
CA GLN A 339 -10.98 -24.15 -2.00
C GLN A 339 -11.56 -24.92 -0.82
N ARG A 340 -12.87 -24.76 -0.63
CA ARG A 340 -13.70 -25.54 0.28
C ARG A 340 -14.93 -26.09 -0.44
N PRO A 341 -14.81 -27.24 -1.13
CA PRO A 341 -15.94 -27.87 -1.80
C PRO A 341 -17.09 -28.24 -0.85
N ASP A 342 -16.82 -28.49 0.44
CA ASP A 342 -17.85 -28.72 1.48
C ASP A 342 -18.74 -27.49 1.75
N LYS A 343 -18.31 -26.32 1.28
CA LYS A 343 -19.03 -25.04 1.31
C LYS A 343 -19.26 -24.47 -0.09
N GLU A 344 -19.03 -25.25 -1.14
CA GLU A 344 -19.07 -24.78 -2.53
C GLU A 344 -18.35 -23.42 -2.71
N ILE A 345 -17.09 -23.36 -2.23
CA ILE A 345 -16.11 -22.28 -2.42
C ILE A 345 -14.98 -22.84 -3.27
N TYR A 346 -14.69 -22.24 -4.42
CA TYR A 346 -13.79 -22.79 -5.44
C TYR A 346 -12.83 -21.72 -5.97
N GLY A 347 -11.57 -22.09 -6.21
CA GLY A 347 -10.56 -21.19 -6.73
C GLY A 347 -10.33 -19.86 -5.96
N PRO A 348 -10.30 -19.82 -4.61
CA PRO A 348 -10.11 -18.57 -3.87
C PRO A 348 -8.65 -18.10 -3.91
N ALA A 349 -8.31 -17.16 -4.80
CA ALA A 349 -6.98 -16.53 -4.86
C ALA A 349 -7.01 -15.15 -5.55
N HIS A 350 -5.86 -14.71 -6.10
CA HIS A 350 -5.55 -13.34 -6.54
C HIS A 350 -6.02 -12.34 -5.49
N ASN A 351 -5.23 -12.23 -4.43
CA ASN A 351 -5.62 -11.48 -3.26
C ASN A 351 -4.90 -10.14 -3.15
N SER A 352 -5.54 -9.24 -2.43
CA SER A 352 -4.93 -8.11 -1.75
C SER A 352 -5.09 -8.26 -0.23
N VAL A 353 -4.41 -7.40 0.55
CA VAL A 353 -4.36 -7.51 2.02
C VAL A 353 -4.55 -6.14 2.65
N LEU A 354 -5.53 -6.04 3.54
CA LEU A 354 -5.83 -4.84 4.32
C LEU A 354 -5.38 -5.02 5.77
N ASN A 355 -4.56 -4.09 6.28
CA ASN A 355 -4.44 -3.85 7.72
C ASN A 355 -5.51 -2.84 8.16
N ILE A 356 -6.30 -3.17 9.16
CA ILE A 356 -7.31 -2.26 9.71
C ILE A 356 -6.59 -1.08 10.40
N PRO A 357 -6.83 0.18 9.97
CA PRO A 357 -6.03 1.33 10.39
C PRO A 357 -5.89 1.49 11.91
N GLY A 358 -4.65 1.67 12.37
CA GLY A 358 -4.34 1.85 13.80
C GLY A 358 -4.43 0.57 14.64
N SER A 359 -4.48 -0.61 14.02
CA SER A 359 -4.57 -1.90 14.71
C SER A 359 -3.59 -2.94 14.13
N ASP A 360 -3.51 -4.12 14.75
CA ASP A 360 -2.85 -5.31 14.19
C ASP A 360 -3.90 -6.36 13.73
N GLU A 361 -5.06 -5.89 13.27
CA GLU A 361 -6.09 -6.71 12.62
C GLU A 361 -5.94 -6.65 11.10
N TRP A 362 -6.16 -7.79 10.43
CA TRP A 362 -5.88 -7.96 9.02
C TRP A 362 -7.00 -8.72 8.32
N CYS A 363 -7.27 -8.34 7.08
CA CYS A 363 -8.21 -9.00 6.19
C CYS A 363 -7.49 -9.35 4.87
N ILE A 364 -7.86 -10.48 4.29
CA ILE A 364 -7.51 -10.84 2.91
C ILE A 364 -8.75 -10.59 2.06
N VAL A 365 -8.58 -9.84 0.97
CA VAL A 365 -9.62 -9.62 -0.06
C VAL A 365 -9.19 -10.40 -1.29
N TYR A 366 -10.07 -11.20 -1.87
CA TYR A 366 -9.71 -12.16 -2.92
C TYR A 366 -10.90 -12.41 -3.84
N HIS A 367 -10.73 -13.08 -4.98
CA HIS A 367 -11.85 -13.57 -5.77
C HIS A 367 -11.99 -15.09 -5.65
N ARG A 368 -13.21 -15.60 -5.84
CA ARG A 368 -13.47 -17.04 -6.03
C ARG A 368 -14.30 -17.27 -7.30
N ILE A 369 -14.28 -18.48 -7.84
CA ILE A 369 -15.18 -18.87 -8.93
C ILE A 369 -16.62 -18.91 -8.41
N ASN A 370 -17.57 -18.25 -9.09
CA ASN A 370 -18.97 -18.36 -8.72
C ASN A 370 -19.47 -19.81 -8.89
N LYS A 371 -20.11 -20.35 -7.85
CA LYS A 371 -20.52 -21.76 -7.76
C LYS A 371 -21.34 -22.26 -8.97
N ASP A 372 -22.13 -21.40 -9.60
CA ASP A 372 -23.03 -21.80 -10.69
C ASP A 372 -22.30 -21.90 -12.05
N TYR A 373 -21.07 -21.39 -12.10
CA TYR A 373 -20.18 -21.32 -13.28
C TYR A 373 -18.96 -22.26 -13.19
N ILE A 374 -18.92 -23.15 -12.19
CA ILE A 374 -17.81 -24.09 -11.96
C ILE A 374 -17.58 -25.08 -13.12
N ASP A 375 -18.61 -25.33 -13.93
CA ASP A 375 -18.51 -26.18 -15.13
C ASP A 375 -17.74 -25.46 -16.25
N ARG A 376 -16.73 -26.13 -16.82
CA ARG A 376 -15.78 -25.52 -17.78
C ARG A 376 -16.44 -24.84 -18.98
N ASP A 377 -17.57 -25.35 -19.47
CA ASP A 377 -18.33 -24.80 -20.59
C ASP A 377 -19.05 -23.48 -20.27
N LYS A 378 -19.26 -23.17 -18.99
CA LYS A 378 -19.81 -21.89 -18.51
C LYS A 378 -18.75 -20.80 -18.34
N GLY A 379 -17.47 -21.17 -18.30
CA GLY A 379 -16.35 -20.24 -18.18
C GLY A 379 -16.03 -19.81 -16.75
N PRO A 380 -15.58 -20.73 -15.87
CA PRO A 380 -15.32 -20.45 -14.45
C PRO A 380 -14.33 -19.30 -14.22
N GLY A 381 -13.25 -19.27 -15.00
CA GLY A 381 -12.17 -18.28 -14.83
C GLY A 381 -12.54 -16.85 -15.20
N TRP A 382 -13.73 -16.61 -15.76
CA TRP A 382 -14.23 -15.28 -16.11
C TRP A 382 -15.67 -15.03 -15.62
N HIS A 383 -16.07 -15.74 -14.56
CA HIS A 383 -17.30 -15.53 -13.79
C HIS A 383 -16.99 -15.64 -12.29
N ARG A 384 -16.13 -14.74 -11.83
CA ARG A 384 -15.57 -14.73 -10.47
C ARG A 384 -16.27 -13.67 -9.61
N GLU A 385 -16.16 -13.82 -8.29
CA GLU A 385 -16.84 -12.97 -7.31
C GLU A 385 -15.91 -12.60 -6.14
N VAL A 386 -15.87 -11.31 -5.78
CA VAL A 386 -14.97 -10.77 -4.75
C VAL A 386 -15.47 -11.07 -3.34
N CYS A 387 -14.57 -11.55 -2.50
CA CYS A 387 -14.80 -11.98 -1.12
C CYS A 387 -13.79 -11.32 -0.17
N ILE A 388 -14.11 -11.27 1.12
CA ILE A 388 -13.21 -10.84 2.20
C ILE A 388 -13.28 -11.82 3.37
N ASP A 389 -12.13 -12.12 3.98
CA ASP A 389 -12.05 -12.90 5.21
C ASP A 389 -10.94 -12.39 6.13
N ARG A 390 -11.00 -12.72 7.42
CA ARG A 390 -9.93 -12.36 8.38
C ARG A 390 -8.67 -13.17 8.10
N MET A 391 -7.54 -12.47 8.10
CA MET A 391 -6.21 -13.07 8.10
C MET A 391 -5.60 -12.91 9.50
N GLU A 392 -5.04 -13.99 10.04
CA GLU A 392 -4.42 -14.00 11.37
C GLU A 392 -2.99 -14.52 11.31
N PHE A 393 -2.16 -14.09 12.26
CA PHE A 393 -0.78 -14.52 12.38
C PHE A 393 -0.57 -15.32 13.67
N ASN A 394 0.38 -16.24 13.63
CA ASN A 394 0.92 -16.91 14.79
C ASN A 394 1.93 -16.00 15.53
N PRO A 395 2.28 -16.31 16.79
CA PRO A 395 3.25 -15.52 17.57
C PRO A 395 4.67 -15.47 16.97
N ASP A 396 5.02 -16.42 16.09
CA ASP A 396 6.30 -16.48 15.37
C ASP A 396 6.32 -15.69 14.05
N GLY A 397 5.21 -15.05 13.68
CA GLY A 397 5.04 -14.31 12.44
C GLY A 397 4.46 -15.13 11.28
N SER A 398 4.36 -16.46 11.38
CA SER A 398 3.74 -17.25 10.30
C SER A 398 2.25 -16.92 10.14
N ILE A 399 1.75 -16.90 8.90
CA ILE A 399 0.33 -16.70 8.61
C ILE A 399 -0.44 -17.98 8.97
N LYS A 400 -1.56 -17.85 9.67
CA LYS A 400 -2.50 -18.96 9.88
C LYS A 400 -3.32 -19.18 8.60
N PRO A 401 -3.57 -20.44 8.17
CA PRO A 401 -4.48 -20.71 7.07
C PRO A 401 -5.84 -20.04 7.30
N VAL A 402 -6.24 -19.21 6.34
CA VAL A 402 -7.52 -18.52 6.27
C VAL A 402 -8.62 -19.55 6.06
N VAL A 403 -9.74 -19.38 6.76
CA VAL A 403 -10.92 -20.24 6.63
C VAL A 403 -11.95 -19.47 5.80
N PRO A 404 -12.05 -19.68 4.48
CA PRO A 404 -12.94 -18.87 3.66
C PRO A 404 -14.42 -19.11 3.99
N THR A 405 -15.21 -18.04 3.94
CA THR A 405 -16.62 -17.99 4.40
C THR A 405 -17.63 -17.75 3.26
N ARG A 406 -18.90 -17.58 3.64
CA ARG A 406 -20.09 -17.37 2.79
C ARG A 406 -21.04 -16.38 3.44
#